data_AF-A0A1N7PE87-F1
#
_entry.id   AF-A0A1N7PE87-F1
#
_cell.length_a   1.000
_cell.length_b   1.000
_cell.length_c   1.000
_cell.angle_alpha   90.00
_cell.angle_beta   90.00
_cell.angle_gamma   90.00
#
_symmetry.space_group_name_H-M   'P 1'
#
loop_
_entity.id
_entity.type
_entity.pdbx_description
1 polymer ?
#
loop_
_entity_poly.entity_id
_entity_poly.type
_entity_poly.pdbx_seq_one_letter_code
_entity_poly.pdbx_strand_id
1 'polypeptide(L)'
;MSIYKNAIASIQIGIEDFGSDDERRVLSAVRNVYAGVLLLGKEVLLKASPSEIGDVLIRDRIVPKRNANGSISFVGKSDKTIWNSHSSIIGI
;
A
#
# COMPACT_ATOMS: atom_id res chain seq x y z
N MET A 1 6.83 -2.11 -11.81
CA MET A 1 7.07 -3.09 -10.73
C MET A 1 5.76 -3.31 -9.98
N SER A 2 5.36 -4.53 -9.61
CA SER A 2 4.13 -4.75 -8.83
C SER A 2 4.26 -4.24 -7.38
N ILE A 3 3.16 -4.01 -6.68
CA ILE A 3 3.16 -3.61 -5.26
C ILE A 3 3.94 -4.63 -4.43
N TYR A 4 3.69 -5.93 -4.64
CA TYR A 4 4.46 -7.01 -4.02
C TYR A 4 5.97 -6.92 -4.26
N LYS A 5 6.41 -6.73 -5.52
CA LYS A 5 7.85 -6.61 -5.83
C LYS A 5 8.46 -5.35 -5.21
N ASN A 6 7.71 -4.25 -5.15
CA ASN A 6 8.14 -3.02 -4.48
C ASN A 6 8.30 -3.24 -2.97
N ALA A 7 7.35 -3.94 -2.35
CA ALA A 7 7.43 -4.28 -0.94
C ALA A 7 8.70 -5.09 -0.60
N ILE A 8 8.99 -6.12 -1.39
CA ILE A 8 10.20 -6.94 -1.22
C ILE A 8 11.46 -6.09 -1.35
N ALA A 9 11.55 -5.28 -2.42
CA ALA A 9 12.71 -4.45 -2.67
C ALA A 9 12.95 -3.44 -1.53
N SER A 10 11.90 -2.77 -1.04
CA SER A 10 12.02 -1.86 0.11
C SER A 10 12.50 -2.59 1.36
N ILE A 11 12.00 -3.80 1.66
CA ILE A 11 12.48 -4.55 2.83
C ILE A 11 13.95 -4.95 2.67
N GLN A 12 14.36 -5.42 1.49
CA GLN A 12 15.74 -5.82 1.22
C GLN A 12 16.70 -4.64 1.39
N ILE A 13 16.42 -3.51 0.74
CA ILE A 13 17.20 -2.28 0.87
C ILE A 13 17.25 -1.83 2.33
N GLY A 14 16.12 -1.93 3.04
CA GLY A 14 16.05 -1.56 4.45
C GLY A 14 16.96 -2.41 5.34
N ILE A 15 17.05 -3.72 5.08
CA ILE A 15 17.96 -4.64 5.80
C ILE A 15 19.42 -4.38 5.41
N GLU A 16 19.71 -4.14 4.13
CA GLU A 16 21.05 -3.81 3.64
C GLU A 16 21.57 -2.51 4.26
N ASP A 17 20.74 -1.46 4.29
CA ASP A 17 21.06 -0.19 4.92
C ASP A 17 21.27 -0.32 6.45
N PHE A 18 20.55 -1.24 7.11
CA PHE A 18 20.74 -1.51 8.54
C PHE A 18 22.07 -2.19 8.85
N GLY A 19 22.56 -3.05 7.94
CA GLY A 19 23.85 -3.71 8.05
C GLY A 19 25.04 -2.87 7.59
N SER A 20 24.83 -1.61 7.18
CA SER A 20 25.89 -0.72 6.72
C SER A 20 26.68 -0.11 7.87
N ASP A 21 28.00 0.06 7.68
CA ASP A 21 28.88 0.80 8.60
C ASP A 21 28.64 2.32 8.56
N ASP A 22 27.85 2.83 7.62
CA ASP A 22 27.50 4.24 7.53
C ASP A 22 26.26 4.54 8.39
N GLU A 23 26.45 5.15 9.55
CA GLU A 23 25.37 5.50 10.50
C GLU A 23 24.24 6.33 9.86
N ARG A 24 24.52 7.08 8.77
CA ARG A 24 23.49 7.85 8.06
C ARG A 24 22.45 6.96 7.38
N ARG A 25 22.75 5.68 7.19
CA ARG A 25 21.88 4.67 6.55
C ARG A 25 20.80 4.14 7.48
N VAL A 26 20.94 4.30 8.80
CA VAL A 26 19.94 3.86 9.78
C VAL A 26 18.57 4.50 9.51
N LEU A 27 18.53 5.78 9.14
CA LEU A 27 17.28 6.45 8.80
C LEU A 27 16.65 5.91 7.50
N SER A 28 17.49 5.57 6.52
CA SER A 28 17.06 4.92 5.28
C SER A 28 16.50 3.52 5.55
N ALA A 29 17.18 2.75 6.41
CA ALA A 29 16.76 1.42 6.84
C ALA A 29 15.34 1.42 7.42
N VAL A 30 15.08 2.30 8.40
CA VAL A 30 13.76 2.41 9.06
C VAL A 30 12.66 2.77 8.04
N ARG A 31 12.92 3.75 7.17
CA ARG A 31 11.96 4.18 6.15
C ARG A 31 11.62 3.06 5.18
N ASN A 32 12.63 2.36 4.69
CA ASN A 32 12.48 1.31 3.68
C ASN A 32 11.80 0.06 4.26
N VAL A 33 12.14 -0.36 5.48
CA VAL A 33 11.42 -1.45 6.16
C VAL A 33 9.96 -1.08 6.41
N TYR A 34 9.70 0.12 6.94
CA TYR A 34 8.33 0.59 7.21
C TYR A 34 7.49 0.68 5.93
N ALA A 35 8.03 1.29 4.87
CA ALA A 35 7.37 1.36 3.57
C ALA A 35 7.09 -0.03 3.00
N GLY A 36 8.04 -0.97 3.12
CA GLY A 36 7.88 -2.36 2.71
C GLY A 36 6.73 -3.07 3.41
N VAL A 37 6.61 -2.93 4.74
CA VAL A 37 5.50 -3.51 5.51
C VAL A 37 4.16 -2.91 5.09
N LEU A 38 4.08 -1.59 4.88
CA LEU A 38 2.86 -0.95 4.39
C LEU A 38 2.47 -1.44 2.99
N LEU A 39 3.46 -1.63 2.10
CA LEU A 39 3.22 -2.17 0.76
C LEU A 39 2.74 -3.63 0.81
N LEU A 40 3.24 -4.45 1.72
CA LEU A 40 2.71 -5.81 1.96
C LEU A 40 1.25 -5.76 2.42
N GLY A 41 0.90 -4.86 3.35
CA GLY A 41 -0.49 -4.66 3.77
C GLY A 41 -1.40 -4.25 2.59
N LYS A 42 -0.93 -3.35 1.73
CA LYS A 42 -1.63 -2.97 0.49
C LYS A 42 -1.85 -4.16 -0.45
N GLU A 43 -0.83 -5.00 -0.64
CA GLU A 43 -0.92 -6.20 -1.48
C GLU A 43 -1.96 -7.19 -0.95
N VAL A 44 -2.04 -7.39 0.37
CA VAL A 44 -3.04 -8.26 1.00
C VAL A 44 -4.46 -7.75 0.74
N LEU A 45 -4.69 -6.45 0.95
CA LEU A 45 -5.99 -5.82 0.69
C LEU A 45 -6.38 -5.88 -0.79
N LEU A 46 -5.41 -5.71 -1.68
CA LEU A 46 -5.62 -5.83 -3.12
C LEU A 46 -6.05 -7.25 -3.49
N LYS A 47 -5.35 -8.27 -2.99
CA LYS A 47 -5.68 -9.69 -3.22
C LYS A 47 -7.01 -10.12 -2.61
N ALA A 48 -7.39 -9.53 -1.48
CA ALA A 48 -8.66 -9.80 -0.81
C ALA A 48 -9.84 -9.04 -1.44
N SER A 49 -9.57 -8.06 -2.30
CA SER A 49 -10.63 -7.30 -2.95
C SER A 49 -11.36 -8.14 -4.00
N PRO A 50 -12.70 -8.10 -4.08
CA PRO A 50 -13.44 -8.84 -5.10
C PRO A 50 -13.05 -8.38 -6.51
N SER A 51 -12.65 -9.32 -7.37
CA SER A 51 -12.25 -9.03 -8.76
C SER A 51 -13.33 -8.31 -9.56
N GLU A 52 -14.60 -8.59 -9.28
CA GLU A 52 -15.77 -8.00 -9.95
C GLU A 52 -16.01 -6.53 -9.57
N ILE A 53 -15.54 -6.09 -8.40
CA ILE A 53 -15.80 -4.76 -7.83
C ILE A 53 -14.50 -3.93 -7.76
N GLY A 54 -13.38 -4.51 -8.20
CA GLY A 54 -12.06 -3.89 -8.27
C GLY A 54 -11.40 -3.77 -6.91
N ASP A 55 -10.47 -2.83 -6.76
CA ASP A 55 -9.60 -2.70 -5.59
C ASP A 55 -10.30 -2.08 -4.37
N VAL A 56 -11.55 -2.45 -4.06
CA VAL A 56 -12.40 -1.71 -3.13
C VAL A 56 -11.77 -1.56 -1.73
N LEU A 57 -11.04 -2.57 -1.26
CA LEU A 57 -10.50 -2.60 0.11
C LEU A 57 -9.26 -1.71 0.30
N ILE A 58 -8.59 -1.30 -0.78
CA ILE A 58 -7.43 -0.41 -0.71
C ILE A 58 -7.83 1.07 -0.82
N ARG A 59 -9.08 1.38 -1.18
CA ARG A 59 -9.55 2.74 -1.52
C ARG A 59 -9.89 3.54 -0.27
N ASP A 60 -9.51 4.82 -0.24
CA ASP A 60 -9.77 5.70 0.92
C ASP A 60 -11.25 6.06 1.09
N ARG A 61 -12.03 5.93 0.02
CA ARG A 61 -13.45 6.28 -0.02
C ARG A 61 -14.23 5.22 -0.79
N ILE A 62 -15.13 4.56 -0.07
CA ILE A 62 -16.05 3.55 -0.60
C ILE A 62 -17.45 4.16 -0.66
N VAL A 63 -18.13 4.02 -1.79
CA VAL A 63 -19.49 4.55 -1.98
C VAL A 63 -20.43 3.48 -2.54
N PRO A 64 -21.73 3.51 -2.19
CA PRO A 64 -22.70 2.63 -2.82
C PRO A 64 -22.94 3.02 -4.28
N LYS A 65 -23.03 2.02 -5.15
CA LYS A 65 -23.39 2.11 -6.57
C LYS A 65 -24.55 1.16 -6.84
N ARG A 66 -25.61 1.69 -7.44
CA ARG A 66 -26.75 0.88 -7.88
C ARG A 66 -26.42 0.21 -9.21
N ASN A 67 -26.55 -1.10 -9.27
CA ASN A 67 -26.33 -1.90 -10.47
C ASN A 67 -27.60 -1.97 -11.34
N ALA A 68 -27.45 -2.34 -12.61
CA ALA A 68 -28.57 -2.43 -13.56
C ALA A 68 -29.67 -3.42 -13.13
N ASN A 69 -29.31 -4.46 -12.37
CA ASN A 69 -30.24 -5.44 -11.80
C ASN A 69 -30.95 -4.96 -10.51
N GLY A 70 -30.75 -3.70 -10.11
CA GLY A 70 -31.34 -3.12 -8.90
C GLY A 70 -30.59 -3.39 -7.60
N SER A 71 -29.56 -4.25 -7.59
CA SER A 71 -28.69 -4.48 -6.43
C SER A 71 -27.77 -3.29 -6.12
N ILE A 72 -27.24 -3.23 -4.90
CA ILE A 72 -26.25 -2.22 -4.47
C ILE A 72 -24.90 -2.91 -4.29
N SER A 73 -23.87 -2.44 -5.00
CA SER A 73 -22.46 -2.79 -4.76
C SER A 73 -21.71 -1.60 -4.18
N PHE A 74 -20.68 -1.85 -3.38
CA PHE A 74 -19.81 -0.82 -2.84
C PHE A 74 -18.55 -0.70 -3.69
N VAL A 75 -18.28 0.46 -4.26
CA VAL A 75 -17.13 0.69 -5.17
C VAL A 75 -16.21 1.77 -4.61
N GLY A 76 -14.91 1.67 -4.91
CA GLY A 76 -13.96 2.74 -4.61
C GLY A 76 -14.22 3.95 -5.49
N LYS A 77 -14.40 5.13 -4.91
CA LYS A 77 -14.69 6.38 -5.66
C LYS A 77 -13.43 7.15 -6.07
N SER A 78 -12.31 6.91 -5.42
CA SER A 78 -11.09 7.71 -5.52
C SER A 78 -9.90 6.85 -5.95
N ASP A 79 -8.90 7.49 -6.54
CA ASP A 79 -7.58 6.87 -6.79
C ASP A 79 -6.66 6.93 -5.58
N LYS A 80 -7.12 7.54 -4.49
CA LYS A 80 -6.40 7.58 -3.23
C LYS A 80 -6.56 6.26 -2.48
N THR A 81 -5.45 5.80 -1.90
CA THR A 81 -5.43 4.61 -1.06
C THR A 81 -5.40 5.00 0.41
N ILE A 82 -5.94 4.15 1.29
CA ILE A 82 -6.07 4.40 2.75
C ILE A 82 -4.77 4.80 3.46
N TRP A 83 -3.61 4.56 2.84
CA TRP A 83 -2.29 4.81 3.42
C TRP A 83 -1.60 6.10 2.92
N ASN A 84 -2.15 6.81 1.93
CA ASN A 84 -1.51 8.01 1.35
C ASN A 84 -1.50 9.21 2.32
N SER A 85 -2.28 9.19 3.40
CA SER A 85 -2.27 10.25 4.43
C SER A 85 -1.02 10.22 5.32
N HIS A 86 -0.19 9.17 5.25
CA HIS A 86 1.02 9.02 6.08
C HIS A 86 2.31 9.36 5.32
N SER A 87 2.25 9.74 4.04
CA SER A 87 3.42 10.11 3.21
C SER A 87 4.26 11.24 3.83
N SER A 88 3.63 12.17 4.55
CA SER A 88 4.29 13.24 5.29
C SER A 88 5.16 12.76 6.45
N ILE A 89 4.91 11.56 6.99
CA ILE A 89 5.66 10.96 8.11
C ILE A 89 6.91 10.21 7.60
N ILE A 90 6.87 9.72 6.34
CA ILE A 90 7.93 8.89 5.74
C ILE A 90 8.88 9.67 4.83
N GLY A 91 8.57 10.92 4.48
CA GLY A 91 9.46 11.79 3.69
C GLY A 91 9.70 11.27 2.27
N ILE A 92 8.64 10.72 1.64
CA ILE A 92 8.58 10.28 0.24
C ILE A 92 7.42 11.00 -0.44
#